data_AF-A0A4P5TB16-F1
#
_entry.id   AF-A0A4P5TB16-F1
#
_cell.length_a   1.000
_cell.length_b   1.000
_cell.length_c   1.000
_cell.angle_alpha   90.00
_cell.angle_beta   90.00
_cell.angle_gamma   90.00
#
_symmetry.space_group_name_H-M   'P 1'
#
loop_
_entity.id
_entity.type
_entity.pdbx_description
1 polymer ?
#
loop_
_entity_poly.entity_id
_entity_poly.type
_entity_poly.pdbx_seq_one_letter_code
_entity_poly.pdbx_strand_id
1 'polypeptide(L)'
;MKIIVNNVEFPFNEGCKLLKLKHGSSSVCPFKEIEEFWNDIEPLTFREIITIFKNVEQRRIGLLYLGLENLSKEIKSTLVSSETISKKTTWTNKEGIVKSVHFDDKYELYSVSGEELLGDPSLTTFHYVKFKDTSTVREYLLWIDYYHIYRLKNYQDVTAIDAIAWTIQTNLREGGIEKIIRQGDCILLMKNKNSHIGAVRHLTGNEYRSLLVLES
;
A
#
# COMPACT_ATOMS: atom_id res chain seq x y z
N MET A 1 29.85 19.59 -1.86
CA MET A 1 30.06 18.23 -2.37
C MET A 1 28.70 17.57 -2.61
N LYS A 2 28.57 16.68 -3.58
CA LYS A 2 27.30 16.00 -3.94
C LYS A 2 27.54 14.50 -4.07
N ILE A 3 26.50 13.70 -3.81
CA ILE A 3 26.49 12.25 -4.03
C ILE A 3 25.45 11.95 -5.10
N ILE A 4 25.75 11.04 -6.02
CA ILE A 4 24.78 10.57 -7.02
C ILE A 4 24.27 9.20 -6.58
N VAL A 5 22.96 9.08 -6.40
CA VAL A 5 22.28 7.82 -6.05
C VAL A 5 21.15 7.61 -7.05
N ASN A 6 21.12 6.45 -7.71
CA ASN A 6 20.13 6.13 -8.76
C ASN A 6 20.00 7.25 -9.82
N ASN A 7 21.13 7.80 -10.29
CA ASN A 7 21.21 8.91 -11.25
C ASN A 7 20.58 10.24 -10.79
N VAL A 8 20.33 10.39 -9.48
CA VAL A 8 19.84 11.63 -8.88
C VAL A 8 20.90 12.20 -7.94
N GLU A 9 21.15 13.50 -8.05
CA GLU A 9 22.09 14.21 -7.18
C GLU A 9 21.47 14.50 -5.81
N PHE A 10 22.21 14.26 -4.74
CA PHE A 10 21.88 14.61 -3.37
C PHE A 10 22.98 15.50 -2.78
N PRO A 11 22.65 16.44 -1.87
CA PRO A 11 23.68 17.08 -1.07
C PRO A 11 24.38 16.01 -0.20
N PHE A 12 25.67 16.24 0.07
CA PHE A 12 26.55 15.19 0.59
C PHE A 12 26.06 14.55 1.89
N ASN A 13 25.69 15.36 2.89
CA ASN A 13 25.28 14.87 4.20
C ASN A 13 24.00 14.02 4.10
N GLU A 14 23.00 14.51 3.39
CA GLU A 14 21.73 13.82 3.17
C GLU A 14 21.91 12.56 2.33
N GLY A 15 22.81 12.60 1.33
CA GLY A 15 23.20 11.45 0.53
C GLY A 15 23.85 10.36 1.38
N CYS A 16 24.71 10.71 2.33
CA CYS A 16 25.30 9.78 3.29
C CYS A 16 24.23 9.11 4.16
N LYS A 17 23.30 9.90 4.74
CA LYS A 17 22.17 9.38 5.51
C LYS A 17 21.25 8.46 4.68
N LEU A 18 21.02 8.81 3.41
CA LEU A 18 20.26 8.00 2.46
C LEU A 18 20.93 6.65 2.16
N LEU A 19 22.25 6.65 2.00
CA LEU A 19 23.03 5.42 1.81
C LEU A 19 22.99 4.53 3.07
N LYS A 20 23.06 5.14 4.26
CA LYS A 20 22.87 4.42 5.54
C LYS A 20 21.51 3.74 5.61
N LEU A 21 20.46 4.44 5.18
CA LEU A 21 19.10 3.90 5.11
C LEU A 21 19.02 2.67 4.18
N LYS A 22 19.66 2.74 3.00
CA LYS A 22 19.70 1.63 2.02
C LYS A 22 20.41 0.38 2.52
N HIS A 23 21.58 0.57 3.15
CA HIS A 23 22.47 -0.54 3.53
C HIS A 23 22.26 -1.01 4.98
N GLY A 24 21.37 -0.33 5.71
CA GLY A 24 21.05 -0.62 7.10
C GLY A 24 22.20 -0.34 8.07
N SER A 25 22.01 -0.75 9.31
CA SER A 25 22.98 -0.58 10.41
C SER A 25 24.17 -1.55 10.33
N SER A 26 24.47 -2.13 9.16
CA SER A 26 25.64 -2.98 8.99
C SER A 26 26.90 -2.21 9.39
N SER A 27 27.71 -2.81 10.25
CA SER A 27 28.97 -2.24 10.74
C SER A 27 30.04 -2.14 9.64
N VAL A 28 29.85 -2.85 8.54
CA VAL A 28 30.75 -2.81 7.38
C VAL A 28 30.24 -1.73 6.43
N CYS A 29 31.04 -0.66 6.30
CA CYS A 29 30.77 0.38 5.32
C CYS A 29 30.99 -0.17 3.89
N PRO A 30 30.02 -0.05 2.98
CA PRO A 30 30.20 -0.49 1.60
C PRO A 30 31.02 0.50 0.74
N PHE A 31 31.41 1.65 1.29
CA PHE A 31 32.06 2.74 0.58
C PHE A 31 33.31 3.21 1.33
N LYS A 32 34.48 3.17 0.69
CA LYS A 32 35.76 3.54 1.31
C LYS A 32 35.82 5.02 1.68
N GLU A 33 35.16 5.86 0.89
CA GLU A 33 35.21 7.32 1.00
C GLU A 33 34.51 7.88 2.24
N ILE A 34 33.62 7.10 2.86
CA ILE A 34 32.86 7.50 4.05
C ILE A 34 33.02 6.49 5.21
N GLU A 35 33.96 5.56 5.08
CA GLU A 35 34.20 4.48 6.04
C GLU A 35 34.52 5.02 7.45
N GLU A 36 35.32 6.09 7.51
CA GLU A 36 35.81 6.68 8.77
C GLU A 36 34.69 7.15 9.70
N PHE A 37 33.56 7.60 9.16
CA PHE A 37 32.43 8.14 9.92
C PHE A 37 31.12 7.39 9.66
N TRP A 38 31.16 6.22 9.00
CA TRP A 38 29.97 5.46 8.63
C TRP A 38 29.06 5.13 9.81
N ASN A 39 29.67 4.79 10.95
CA ASN A 39 28.94 4.38 12.15
C ASN A 39 28.30 5.55 12.89
N ASP A 40 28.73 6.78 12.61
CA ASP A 40 28.18 8.00 13.21
C ASP A 40 26.99 8.56 12.40
N ILE A 41 26.75 8.03 11.20
CA ILE A 41 25.64 8.46 10.34
C ILE A 41 24.34 7.85 10.86
N GLU A 42 23.41 8.73 11.26
CA GLU A 42 22.02 8.37 11.48
C GLU A 42 21.25 8.29 10.15
N PRO A 43 20.48 7.22 9.90
CA PRO A 43 19.68 7.09 8.68
C PRO A 43 18.57 8.15 8.63
N LEU A 44 18.13 8.50 7.42
CA LEU A 44 17.02 9.44 7.25
C LEU A 44 15.71 8.88 7.80
N THR A 45 14.98 9.71 8.54
CA THR A 45 13.58 9.49 8.91
C THR A 45 12.63 9.87 7.77
N PHE A 46 11.40 9.36 7.81
CA PHE A 46 10.29 9.80 6.97
C PHE A 46 10.15 11.33 7.00
N ARG A 47 10.20 11.93 8.20
CA ARG A 47 10.01 13.38 8.36
C ARG A 47 11.11 14.17 7.68
N GLU A 48 12.37 13.75 7.81
CA GLU A 48 13.48 14.37 7.10
C GLU A 48 13.32 14.24 5.58
N ILE A 49 12.93 13.06 5.09
CA ILE A 49 12.74 12.83 3.64
C ILE A 49 11.73 13.83 3.06
N ILE A 50 10.56 14.00 3.68
CA ILE A 50 9.51 14.87 3.14
C ILE A 50 9.80 16.37 3.31
N THR A 51 10.62 16.75 4.31
CA THR A 51 10.90 18.16 4.60
C THR A 51 12.14 18.67 3.88
N ILE A 52 13.22 17.88 3.86
CA ILE A 52 14.52 18.23 3.29
C ILE A 52 14.48 18.14 1.76
N PHE A 53 13.97 17.04 1.21
CA PHE A 53 13.97 16.84 -0.24
C PHE A 53 12.81 17.56 -0.91
N LYS A 54 13.11 18.68 -1.58
CA LYS A 54 12.13 19.40 -2.40
C LYS A 54 11.86 18.71 -3.73
N ASN A 55 12.85 18.01 -4.28
CA ASN A 55 12.70 17.28 -5.54
C ASN A 55 11.90 15.99 -5.34
N VAL A 56 11.02 15.68 -6.31
CA VAL A 56 10.14 14.50 -6.25
C VAL A 56 10.94 13.19 -6.37
N GLU A 57 11.93 13.12 -7.25
CA GLU A 57 12.74 11.93 -7.47
C GLU A 57 13.64 11.63 -6.25
N GLN A 58 14.18 12.67 -5.61
CA GLN A 58 14.89 12.53 -4.35
C GLN A 58 13.99 11.91 -3.27
N ARG A 59 12.74 12.40 -3.13
CA ARG A 59 11.76 11.83 -2.21
C ARG A 59 11.40 10.38 -2.55
N ARG A 60 11.21 10.05 -3.83
CA ARG A 60 10.93 8.67 -4.27
C ARG A 60 12.04 7.71 -3.86
N ILE A 61 13.30 8.08 -4.06
CA ILE A 61 14.45 7.26 -3.67
C ILE A 61 14.54 7.15 -2.14
N GLY A 62 14.33 8.26 -1.42
CA GLY A 62 14.27 8.28 0.05
C GLY A 62 13.23 7.30 0.60
N LEU A 63 11.99 7.40 0.13
CA LEU A 63 10.89 6.53 0.55
C LEU A 63 11.12 5.06 0.15
N LEU A 64 11.73 4.82 -1.02
CA LEU A 64 12.10 3.48 -1.46
C LEU A 64 13.08 2.82 -0.49
N TYR A 65 14.09 3.55 -0.03
CA TYR A 65 15.09 3.02 0.90
C TYR A 65 14.61 2.96 2.34
N LEU A 66 13.71 3.87 2.75
CA LEU A 66 13.04 3.81 4.05
C LEU A 66 12.28 2.49 4.22
N GLY A 67 11.59 2.07 3.15
CA GLY A 67 10.78 0.87 3.12
C GLY A 67 9.46 1.03 3.86
N LEU A 68 8.53 0.12 3.57
CA LEU A 68 7.16 0.19 4.06
C LEU A 68 7.06 0.05 5.58
N GLU A 69 7.92 -0.79 6.17
CA GLU A 69 7.91 -1.08 7.60
C GLU A 69 8.24 0.17 8.42
N ASN A 70 9.35 0.85 8.13
CA ASN A 70 9.75 2.06 8.83
C ASN A 70 8.77 3.20 8.54
N LEU A 71 8.30 3.33 7.29
CA LEU A 71 7.26 4.28 6.92
C LEU A 71 6.02 4.12 7.81
N SER A 72 5.54 2.88 7.99
CA SER A 72 4.35 2.61 8.81
C SER A 72 4.55 2.85 10.30
N LYS A 73 5.79 2.75 10.80
CA LYS A 73 6.16 3.02 12.19
C LYS A 73 6.27 4.51 12.48
N GLU A 74 6.73 5.28 11.50
CA GLU A 74 6.98 6.71 11.67
C GLU A 74 5.76 7.59 11.39
N ILE A 75 4.89 7.19 10.46
CA ILE A 75 3.67 7.95 10.16
C ILE A 75 2.67 7.82 11.30
N LYS A 76 2.29 8.95 11.89
CA LYS A 76 1.18 9.02 12.84
C LYS A 76 -0.16 8.97 12.11
N SER A 77 -0.74 7.78 12.06
CA SER A 77 -2.05 7.52 11.47
C SER A 77 -3.09 7.12 12.52
N THR A 78 -4.37 7.34 12.22
CA THR A 78 -5.51 6.90 13.04
C THR A 78 -6.27 5.81 12.30
N LEU A 79 -6.56 4.71 13.00
CA LEU A 79 -7.38 3.62 12.44
C LEU A 79 -8.84 4.09 12.34
N VAL A 80 -9.40 4.04 11.13
CA VAL A 80 -10.79 4.43 10.83
C VAL A 80 -11.70 3.20 10.78
N SER A 81 -11.25 2.14 10.11
CA SER A 81 -12.03 0.90 9.93
C SER A 81 -11.09 -0.30 9.84
N SER A 82 -11.52 -1.44 10.36
CA SER A 82 -10.77 -2.71 10.31
C SER A 82 -11.74 -3.85 10.04
N GLU A 83 -11.53 -4.58 8.95
CA GLU A 83 -12.43 -5.63 8.50
C GLU A 83 -11.66 -6.84 7.98
N THR A 84 -12.27 -8.01 8.10
CA THR A 84 -11.71 -9.28 7.61
C THR A 84 -12.67 -9.93 6.63
N ILE A 85 -12.16 -10.40 5.48
CA ILE A 85 -12.90 -11.28 4.55
C ILE A 85 -12.33 -12.69 4.68
N SER A 86 -13.13 -13.59 5.26
CA SER A 86 -12.80 -15.00 5.36
C SER A 86 -13.23 -15.76 4.11
N LYS A 87 -12.30 -16.50 3.52
CA LYS A 87 -12.48 -17.29 2.30
C LYS A 87 -12.14 -18.75 2.56
N LYS A 88 -12.79 -19.65 1.81
CA LYS A 88 -12.56 -21.10 1.87
C LYS A 88 -12.32 -21.61 0.45
N THR A 89 -11.25 -22.38 0.27
CA THR A 89 -10.97 -23.08 -0.99
C THR A 89 -10.56 -24.53 -0.72
N THR A 90 -10.62 -25.37 -1.75
CA THR A 90 -10.16 -26.76 -1.70
C THR A 90 -8.85 -26.88 -2.44
N TRP A 91 -7.82 -27.41 -1.77
CA TRP A 91 -6.49 -27.65 -2.32
C TRP A 91 -6.21 -29.15 -2.34
N THR A 92 -5.76 -29.69 -3.47
CA THR A 92 -5.30 -31.08 -3.56
C THR A 92 -3.81 -31.15 -3.25
N ASN A 93 -3.44 -31.84 -2.17
CA ASN A 93 -2.03 -31.98 -1.80
C ASN A 93 -1.29 -32.91 -2.77
N LYS A 94 0.04 -33.03 -2.60
CA LYS A 94 0.89 -33.89 -3.45
C LYS A 94 0.50 -35.37 -3.41
N GLU A 95 -0.31 -35.79 -2.45
CA GLU A 95 -0.81 -37.16 -2.26
C GLU A 95 -2.20 -37.37 -2.88
N GLY A 96 -2.78 -36.36 -3.54
CA GLY A 96 -4.12 -36.45 -4.12
C GLY A 96 -5.27 -36.21 -3.13
N ILE A 97 -4.97 -35.81 -1.89
CA ILE A 97 -5.96 -35.57 -0.85
C ILE A 97 -6.47 -34.13 -0.95
N VAL A 98 -7.78 -33.99 -1.12
CA VAL A 98 -8.47 -32.69 -1.11
C VAL A 98 -8.58 -32.20 0.34
N LYS A 99 -7.94 -31.07 0.63
CA LYS A 99 -8.04 -30.39 1.92
C LYS A 99 -8.74 -29.06 1.75
N SER A 100 -9.61 -28.73 2.71
CA SER A 100 -10.17 -27.38 2.82
C SER A 100 -9.16 -26.47 3.47
N VAL A 101 -8.86 -25.34 2.84
CA VAL A 101 -7.97 -24.30 3.36
C VAL A 101 -8.75 -23.02 3.57
N HIS A 102 -8.59 -22.42 4.75
CA HIS A 102 -9.21 -21.15 5.13
C HIS A 102 -8.18 -20.04 5.09
N PHE A 103 -8.61 -18.87 4.60
CA PHE A 103 -7.77 -17.69 4.51
C PHE A 103 -8.56 -16.46 4.95
N ASP A 104 -7.89 -15.59 5.69
CA ASP A 104 -8.45 -14.34 6.20
C ASP A 104 -7.66 -13.17 5.61
N ASP A 105 -8.33 -12.38 4.78
CA ASP A 105 -7.77 -11.11 4.30
C ASP A 105 -8.20 -10.00 5.26
N LYS A 106 -7.25 -9.43 5.99
CA LYS A 106 -7.50 -8.26 6.85
C LYS A 106 -7.21 -6.96 6.09
N TYR A 107 -8.17 -6.04 6.11
CA TYR A 107 -8.08 -4.70 5.54
C TYR A 107 -8.28 -3.67 6.65
N GLU A 108 -7.37 -2.72 6.74
CA GLU A 108 -7.37 -1.64 7.72
C GLU A 108 -7.30 -0.30 7.01
N LEU A 109 -8.33 0.52 7.18
CA LEU A 109 -8.37 1.88 6.66
C LEU A 109 -7.82 2.82 7.72
N TYR A 110 -6.87 3.66 7.32
CA TYR A 110 -6.26 4.67 8.16
C TYR A 110 -6.47 6.06 7.60
N SER A 111 -6.52 7.05 8.49
CA SER A 111 -6.45 8.47 8.18
C SER A 111 -5.14 9.08 8.66
N VAL A 112 -4.59 10.02 7.91
CA VAL A 112 -3.36 10.78 8.25
C VAL A 112 -3.54 12.24 7.88
N SER A 113 -3.07 13.15 8.73
CA SER A 113 -3.15 14.58 8.46
C SER A 113 -2.16 15.00 7.37
N GLY A 114 -2.47 16.06 6.63
CA GLY A 114 -1.55 16.68 5.68
C GLY A 114 -0.29 17.22 6.34
N GLU A 115 -0.39 17.66 7.60
CA GLU A 115 0.77 18.09 8.37
C GLU A 115 1.75 16.94 8.60
N GLU A 116 1.25 15.75 8.95
CA GLU A 116 2.06 14.57 9.15
C GLU A 116 2.71 14.11 7.83
N LEU A 117 1.90 14.00 6.77
CA LEU A 117 2.32 13.41 5.50
C LEU A 117 3.16 14.34 4.62
N LEU A 118 2.86 15.64 4.62
CA LEU A 118 3.45 16.63 3.72
C LEU A 118 4.23 17.73 4.45
N GLY A 119 4.12 17.80 5.78
CA GLY A 119 4.65 18.93 6.54
C GLY A 119 3.88 20.23 6.34
N ASP A 120 2.69 20.17 5.75
CA ASP A 120 1.84 21.31 5.48
C ASP A 120 0.69 21.36 6.51
N PRO A 121 0.54 22.43 7.30
CA PRO A 121 -0.53 22.58 8.30
C PRO A 121 -1.96 22.64 7.70
N SER A 122 -2.12 22.41 6.39
CA SER A 122 -3.43 22.23 5.77
C SER A 122 -4.32 21.24 6.54
N LEU A 123 -5.62 21.55 6.61
CA LEU A 123 -6.66 20.68 7.21
C LEU A 123 -6.96 19.43 6.36
N THR A 124 -6.15 19.14 5.34
CA THR A 124 -6.35 18.01 4.45
C THR A 124 -6.11 16.71 5.21
N THR A 125 -7.03 15.76 5.11
CA THR A 125 -6.86 14.42 5.66
C THR A 125 -6.75 13.42 4.51
N PHE A 126 -5.66 12.67 4.49
CA PHE A 126 -5.43 11.60 3.52
C PHE A 126 -5.81 10.26 4.12
N HIS A 127 -6.15 9.31 3.27
CA HIS A 127 -6.53 7.97 3.70
C HIS A 127 -5.78 6.92 2.90
N TYR A 128 -5.44 5.81 3.56
CA TYR A 128 -4.86 4.65 2.91
C TYR A 128 -5.43 3.36 3.50
N VAL A 129 -5.46 2.31 2.70
CA VAL A 129 -5.77 0.95 3.16
C VAL A 129 -4.47 0.18 3.32
N LYS A 130 -4.29 -0.38 4.52
CA LYS A 130 -3.29 -1.37 4.84
C LYS A 130 -3.91 -2.76 4.71
N PHE A 131 -3.26 -3.65 3.97
CA PHE A 131 -3.70 -5.03 3.85
C PHE A 131 -2.53 -5.94 3.53
N LYS A 132 -2.68 -7.22 3.87
CA LYS A 132 -1.74 -8.26 3.47
C LYS A 132 -2.40 -9.14 2.43
N ASP A 133 -1.76 -9.29 1.29
CA ASP A 133 -2.19 -10.27 0.30
C ASP A 133 -1.77 -11.66 0.75
N THR A 134 -2.75 -12.54 0.97
CA THR A 134 -2.51 -13.93 1.36
C THR A 134 -1.77 -14.73 0.28
N SER A 135 -1.93 -14.37 -0.99
CA SER A 135 -1.33 -15.10 -2.12
C SER A 135 0.17 -14.81 -2.27
N THR A 136 0.59 -13.55 -2.07
CA THR A 136 2.01 -13.15 -2.19
C THR A 136 2.71 -12.95 -0.86
N VAL A 137 1.98 -13.00 0.27
CA VAL A 137 2.47 -12.71 1.64
C VAL A 137 3.02 -11.28 1.78
N ARG A 138 2.70 -10.38 0.84
CA ARG A 138 3.18 -9.00 0.83
C ARG A 138 2.20 -8.09 1.56
N GLU A 139 2.76 -7.12 2.28
CA GLU A 139 2.00 -6.03 2.90
C GLU A 139 1.95 -4.85 1.93
N TYR A 140 0.78 -4.23 1.82
CA TYR A 140 0.53 -3.10 0.96
C TYR A 140 -0.03 -1.93 1.78
N LEU A 141 0.39 -0.72 1.44
CA LEU A 141 -0.27 0.54 1.82
C LEU A 141 -0.72 1.21 0.53
N LEU A 142 -2.03 1.34 0.35
CA LEU A 142 -2.62 1.90 -0.86
C LEU A 142 -3.36 3.18 -0.53
N TRP A 143 -2.89 4.31 -1.06
CA TRP A 143 -3.56 5.59 -0.94
C TRP A 143 -4.90 5.59 -1.66
N ILE A 144 -5.93 6.13 -1.00
CA ILE A 144 -7.31 6.09 -1.47
C ILE A 144 -7.82 7.50 -1.69
N ASP A 145 -8.53 7.69 -2.80
CA ASP A 145 -9.35 8.86 -3.03
C ASP A 145 -10.65 8.76 -2.20
N TYR A 146 -10.50 9.04 -0.90
CA TYR A 146 -11.59 8.94 0.07
C TYR A 146 -12.73 9.91 -0.22
N TYR A 147 -12.40 11.08 -0.81
CA TYR A 147 -13.36 12.12 -1.14
C TYR A 147 -14.50 11.59 -2.01
N HIS A 148 -14.15 10.85 -3.07
CA HIS A 148 -15.16 10.34 -3.99
C HIS A 148 -15.99 9.19 -3.42
N ILE A 149 -15.47 8.46 -2.42
CA ILE A 149 -16.21 7.37 -1.77
C ILE A 149 -17.31 7.94 -0.87
N TYR A 150 -16.99 8.90 0.01
CA TYR A 150 -18.00 9.47 0.90
C TYR A 150 -18.98 10.43 0.19
N ARG A 151 -18.80 10.70 -1.10
CA ARG A 151 -19.89 11.33 -1.88
C ARG A 151 -21.04 10.36 -2.18
N LEU A 152 -20.82 9.07 -2.01
CA LEU A 152 -21.82 8.02 -2.20
C LEU A 152 -22.36 7.45 -0.88
N LYS A 153 -21.70 7.71 0.25
CA LYS A 153 -22.04 7.24 1.61
C LYS A 153 -21.66 8.29 2.64
N ASN A 154 -22.21 8.30 3.84
CA ASN A 154 -21.72 9.26 4.85
C ASN A 154 -20.24 8.99 5.16
N TYR A 155 -19.50 10.06 5.50
CA TYR A 155 -18.06 10.00 5.80
C TYR A 155 -17.75 8.92 6.84
N GLN A 156 -18.51 8.86 7.93
CA GLN A 156 -18.32 7.91 9.02
C GLN A 156 -18.67 6.46 8.66
N ASP A 157 -19.39 6.24 7.56
CA ASP A 157 -19.87 4.92 7.15
C ASP A 157 -18.93 4.23 6.15
N VAL A 158 -17.88 4.92 5.68
CA VAL A 158 -16.93 4.34 4.73
C VAL A 158 -16.05 3.31 5.43
N THR A 159 -16.10 2.07 4.96
CA THR A 159 -15.34 0.97 5.56
C THR A 159 -14.04 0.67 4.80
N ALA A 160 -13.17 -0.16 5.39
CA ALA A 160 -11.94 -0.62 4.73
C ALA A 160 -12.25 -1.40 3.44
N ILE A 161 -13.34 -2.16 3.41
CA ILE A 161 -13.77 -2.89 2.21
C ILE A 161 -14.30 -1.95 1.12
N ASP A 162 -15.04 -0.90 1.48
CA ASP A 162 -15.44 0.11 0.50
C ASP A 162 -14.22 0.80 -0.11
N ALA A 163 -13.23 1.13 0.71
CA ALA A 163 -12.01 1.79 0.29
C ALA A 163 -11.18 0.94 -0.69
N ILE A 164 -10.98 -0.35 -0.42
CA ILE A 164 -10.25 -1.23 -1.35
C ILE A 164 -11.06 -1.56 -2.61
N ALA A 165 -12.38 -1.73 -2.50
CA ALA A 165 -13.23 -1.95 -3.68
C ALA A 165 -13.17 -0.76 -4.64
N TRP A 166 -13.14 0.46 -4.07
CA TRP A 166 -13.06 1.69 -4.85
C TRP A 166 -11.79 1.79 -5.70
N THR A 167 -10.70 1.10 -5.38
CA THR A 167 -9.49 1.18 -6.22
C THR A 167 -9.61 0.36 -7.51
N ILE A 168 -10.72 -0.34 -7.70
CA ILE A 168 -10.92 -1.30 -8.79
C ILE A 168 -11.99 -0.75 -9.73
N GLN A 169 -11.60 -0.46 -10.96
CA GLN A 169 -12.51 0.01 -11.99
C GLN A 169 -12.94 -1.13 -12.92
N THR A 170 -14.19 -1.07 -13.36
CA THR A 170 -14.77 -2.00 -14.32
C THR A 170 -15.80 -1.32 -15.19
N ASN A 171 -16.01 -1.84 -16.39
CA ASN A 171 -17.13 -1.47 -17.26
C ASN A 171 -18.28 -2.48 -17.18
N LEU A 172 -18.19 -3.50 -16.32
CA LEU A 172 -19.30 -4.40 -16.05
C LEU A 172 -20.35 -3.69 -15.20
N ARG A 173 -21.62 -3.81 -15.58
CA ARG A 173 -22.72 -3.36 -14.73
C ARG A 173 -22.79 -4.19 -13.45
N GLU A 174 -23.29 -3.58 -12.38
CA GLU A 174 -23.57 -4.27 -11.13
C GLU A 174 -24.47 -5.48 -11.36
N GLY A 175 -24.17 -6.60 -10.70
CA GLY A 175 -24.81 -7.89 -10.95
C GLY A 175 -24.31 -8.64 -12.18
N GLY A 176 -23.36 -8.08 -12.95
CA GLY A 176 -22.73 -8.75 -14.11
C GLY A 176 -21.44 -9.52 -13.78
N ILE A 177 -21.02 -9.53 -12.52
CA ILE A 177 -19.81 -10.20 -12.04
C ILE A 177 -20.21 -11.51 -11.34
N GLU A 178 -19.53 -12.59 -11.69
CA GLU A 178 -19.69 -13.91 -11.05
C GLU A 178 -18.74 -14.06 -9.86
N LYS A 179 -17.45 -13.76 -10.07
CA LYS A 179 -16.42 -13.84 -9.05
C LYS A 179 -15.26 -12.88 -9.32
N ILE A 180 -14.60 -12.48 -8.25
CA ILE A 180 -13.43 -11.59 -8.25
C ILE A 180 -12.25 -12.43 -7.76
N ILE A 181 -11.19 -12.51 -8.55
CA ILE A 181 -9.93 -13.12 -8.15
C ILE A 181 -8.90 -12.01 -8.01
N ARG A 182 -8.20 -11.98 -6.87
CA ARG A 182 -7.10 -11.05 -6.62
C ARG A 182 -5.80 -11.83 -6.38
N GLN A 183 -4.75 -11.44 -7.09
CA GLN A 183 -3.39 -11.92 -6.90
C GLN A 183 -2.42 -10.76 -7.01
N GLY A 184 -1.90 -10.30 -5.87
CA GLY A 184 -1.14 -9.07 -5.75
C GLY A 184 -1.95 -7.87 -6.21
N ASP A 185 -1.40 -7.23 -7.22
CA ASP A 185 -1.97 -6.06 -7.90
C ASP A 185 -2.87 -6.45 -9.09
N CYS A 186 -2.90 -7.73 -9.45
CA CYS A 186 -3.75 -8.24 -10.53
C CYS A 186 -5.14 -8.60 -10.00
N ILE A 187 -6.17 -8.06 -10.66
CA ILE A 187 -7.57 -8.29 -10.30
C ILE A 187 -8.31 -8.74 -11.54
N LEU A 188 -8.89 -9.94 -11.46
CA LEU A 188 -9.66 -10.56 -12.53
C LEU A 188 -11.13 -10.60 -12.14
N LEU A 189 -11.98 -10.10 -13.04
CA LEU A 189 -13.43 -10.12 -12.90
C LEU A 189 -14.01 -11.15 -13.87
N MET A 190 -14.55 -12.24 -13.33
CA MET A 190 -15.27 -13.22 -14.14
C MET A 190 -16.69 -12.71 -14.40
N LYS A 191 -17.07 -12.67 -15.67
CA LYS A 191 -18.40 -12.24 -16.10
C LYS A 191 -19.40 -13.39 -15.97
N ASN A 192 -20.61 -13.09 -15.53
CA ASN A 192 -21.71 -14.06 -15.64
C ASN A 192 -22.44 -13.96 -16.99
N LYS A 193 -23.40 -14.87 -17.22
CA LYS A 193 -24.19 -14.93 -18.47
C LYS A 193 -25.04 -13.69 -18.74
N ASN A 194 -25.40 -12.93 -17.71
CA ASN A 194 -26.21 -11.72 -17.80
C ASN A 194 -25.34 -10.45 -17.83
N SER A 195 -24.02 -10.60 -18.04
CA SER A 195 -23.10 -9.49 -18.02
C SER A 195 -23.35 -8.53 -19.18
N HIS A 196 -23.41 -7.24 -18.85
CA HIS A 196 -23.52 -6.17 -19.82
C HIS A 196 -22.41 -5.15 -19.58
N ILE A 197 -21.86 -4.64 -20.68
CA ILE A 197 -20.90 -3.55 -20.65
C ILE A 197 -21.67 -2.22 -20.52
N GLY A 198 -21.20 -1.35 -19.63
CA GLY A 198 -21.73 -0.02 -19.40
C GLY A 198 -20.60 1.02 -19.29
N ALA A 199 -20.90 2.13 -18.63
CA ALA A 199 -19.90 3.13 -18.28
C ALA A 199 -18.89 2.55 -17.28
N VAL A 200 -17.68 3.11 -17.28
CA VAL A 200 -16.67 2.79 -16.27
C VAL A 200 -17.18 3.21 -14.90
N ARG A 201 -17.11 2.31 -13.94
CA ARG A 201 -17.46 2.52 -12.54
C ARG A 201 -16.43 1.86 -11.63
N HIS A 202 -16.46 2.21 -10.36
CA HIS A 202 -15.73 1.50 -9.32
C HIS A 202 -16.55 0.29 -8.83
N LEU A 203 -15.88 -0.75 -8.30
CA LEU A 203 -16.57 -1.83 -7.60
C LEU A 203 -17.21 -1.31 -6.31
N THR A 204 -18.34 -1.89 -5.95
CA THR A 204 -18.95 -1.62 -4.63
C THR A 204 -18.29 -2.50 -3.57
N GLY A 205 -18.28 -2.04 -2.32
CA GLY A 205 -17.81 -2.86 -1.19
C GLY A 205 -18.59 -4.17 -1.05
N ASN A 206 -19.88 -4.18 -1.42
CA ASN A 206 -20.71 -5.38 -1.43
C ASN A 206 -20.26 -6.40 -2.48
N GLU A 207 -19.99 -5.96 -3.71
CA GLU A 207 -19.45 -6.81 -4.76
C GLU A 207 -18.09 -7.39 -4.33
N TYR A 208 -17.20 -6.55 -3.82
CA TYR A 208 -15.88 -7.01 -3.36
C TYR A 208 -15.99 -8.03 -2.23
N ARG A 209 -16.83 -7.76 -1.21
CA ARG A 209 -17.01 -8.68 -0.08
C ARG A 209 -17.59 -10.03 -0.47
N SER A 210 -18.61 -10.01 -1.32
CA SER A 210 -19.40 -11.22 -1.63
C SER A 210 -18.81 -12.07 -2.75
N LEU A 211 -18.10 -11.44 -3.69
CA LEU A 211 -17.63 -12.10 -4.90
C LEU A 211 -16.13 -12.41 -4.87
N LEU A 212 -15.36 -11.89 -3.90
CA LEU A 212 -13.93 -12.19 -3.76
C LEU A 212 -13.72 -13.65 -3.38
N VAL A 213 -13.01 -14.37 -4.24
CA VAL A 213 -12.62 -15.76 -4.05
C VAL A 213 -11.11 -15.91 -4.18
N LEU A 214 -10.59 -17.03 -3.68
CA LEU A 214 -9.23 -17.45 -3.97
C LEU A 214 -9.19 -18.15 -5.33
N GLU A 215 -8.03 -18.05 -6.00
CA GLU A 215 -7.72 -18.90 -7.14
C GLU A 215 -7.82 -20.38 -6.72
N SER A 216 -8.42 -21.19 -7.58
CA SER A 216 -8.61 -22.64 -7.41
C SER A 216 -7.91 -23.39 -8.54
#